data_AF-A0A357N2Y8-F1
#
_entry.id   AF-A0A357N2Y8-F1
#
_cell.length_a   1.000
_cell.length_b   1.000
_cell.length_c   1.000
_cell.angle_alpha   90.00
_cell.angle_beta   90.00
_cell.angle_gamma   90.00
#
_symmetry.space_group_name_H-M   'P 1'
#
loop_
_entity.id
_entity.type
_entity.pdbx_description
1 polymer ?
#
loop_
_entity_poly.entity_id
_entity_poly.type
_entity_poly.pdbx_seq_one_letter_code
_entity_poly.pdbx_strand_id
1 'polypeptide(L)'
;MAIALIALLLIEVLLLLSWAPFFFRTGIVLFNQRVAASPVELSQVSLAGLDHDLPIEKWLRLAFHALPDGSVAFRESFEPSFQGRYFGLMRGLIVVDTRRREVRVTGRCSWFALLLTVLVVPIMLARPMAWPMLVCPLIFYMGYRIQRRRYANVVEAIRARLRSEFPRRFVGQ
;
A
#
# COMPACT_ATOMS: atom_id res chain seq x y z
N MET A 1 -24.19 -2.79 15.47
CA MET A 1 -23.38 -3.30 14.34
C MET A 1 -23.03 -2.21 13.33
N ALA A 2 -24.00 -1.55 12.68
CA ALA A 2 -23.71 -0.52 11.67
C ALA A 2 -22.93 0.68 12.21
N ILE A 3 -23.31 1.20 13.39
CA ILE A 3 -22.60 2.33 14.04
C ILE A 3 -21.14 1.99 14.33
N ALA A 4 -20.85 0.76 14.75
CA ALA A 4 -19.48 0.32 15.01
C ALA A 4 -18.63 0.24 13.72
N LEU A 5 -19.23 -0.21 12.60
CA LEU A 5 -18.56 -0.22 11.30
C LEU A 5 -18.28 1.20 10.78
N ILE A 6 -19.24 2.12 10.97
CA ILE A 6 -19.07 3.53 10.61
C ILE A 6 -17.97 4.18 11.46
N ALA A 7 -18.00 3.97 12.78
CA ALA A 7 -16.97 4.48 13.69
C ALA A 7 -15.58 3.92 13.32
N LEU A 8 -15.46 2.63 13.04
CA LEU A 8 -14.21 2.02 12.59
C LEU A 8 -13.71 2.62 11.27
N LEU A 9 -14.60 2.82 10.30
CA LEU A 9 -14.27 3.47 9.03
C LEU A 9 -13.73 4.88 9.26
N LEU A 10 -14.40 5.69 10.09
CA LEU A 10 -13.99 7.06 10.39
C LEU A 10 -12.64 7.11 11.10
N ILE A 11 -12.41 6.23 12.08
CA ILE A 11 -11.12 6.10 12.77
C ILE A 11 -10.03 5.73 11.77
N GLU A 12 -10.30 4.78 10.87
CA GLU A 12 -9.37 4.36 9.83
C GLU A 12 -9.05 5.49 8.84
N VAL A 13 -10.04 6.26 8.39
CA VAL A 13 -9.80 7.48 7.59
C VAL A 13 -8.91 8.45 8.35
N LEU A 14 -9.18 8.71 9.62
CA LEU A 14 -8.42 9.66 10.42
C LEU A 14 -6.95 9.21 10.59
N LEU A 15 -6.74 7.93 10.85
CA LEU A 15 -5.39 7.34 10.97
C LEU A 15 -4.64 7.32 9.64
N LEU A 16 -5.35 7.09 8.53
CA LEU A 16 -4.80 7.27 7.19
C LEU A 16 -4.35 8.71 7.02
N LEU A 17 -5.26 9.67 7.16
CA LEU A 17 -5.01 11.10 6.93
C LEU A 17 -3.87 11.66 7.80
N SER A 18 -3.78 11.21 9.05
CA SER A 18 -2.73 11.60 10.00
C SER A 18 -1.39 10.87 9.81
N TRP A 19 -1.28 9.98 8.82
CA TRP A 19 -0.06 9.19 8.56
C TRP A 19 0.46 8.42 9.79
N ALA A 20 -0.46 7.97 10.66
CA ALA A 20 -0.11 7.41 11.96
C ALA A 20 0.84 6.19 11.84
N PRO A 21 2.09 6.25 12.32
CA PRO A 21 3.10 5.19 12.10
C PRO A 21 2.63 3.80 12.51
N PHE A 22 2.02 3.71 13.69
CA PHE A 22 1.48 2.47 14.24
C PHE A 22 0.45 1.83 13.31
N PHE A 23 -0.40 2.64 12.67
CA PHE A 23 -1.44 2.16 11.78
C PHE A 23 -0.85 1.52 10.52
N PHE A 24 0.21 2.10 9.92
CA PHE A 24 0.89 1.50 8.77
C PHE A 24 1.74 0.28 9.13
N ARG A 25 2.16 0.16 10.40
CA ARG A 25 2.96 -0.96 10.91
C ARG A 25 2.10 -2.17 11.33
N THR A 26 0.84 -1.95 11.68
CA THR A 26 -0.07 -3.00 12.17
C THR A 26 -1.11 -3.43 11.15
N GLY A 27 -1.51 -4.70 11.22
CA GLY A 27 -2.51 -5.29 10.34
C GLY A 27 -2.03 -6.53 9.59
N ILE A 28 -2.95 -7.13 8.85
CA ILE A 28 -2.66 -8.32 8.05
C ILE A 28 -1.85 -7.95 6.82
N VAL A 29 -0.69 -8.57 6.66
CA VAL A 29 0.16 -8.41 5.48
C VAL A 29 -0.45 -9.22 4.33
N LEU A 30 -0.93 -8.51 3.31
CA LEU A 30 -1.49 -9.10 2.09
C LEU A 30 -0.51 -9.08 0.91
N PHE A 31 0.52 -8.24 1.00
CA PHE A 31 1.58 -8.13 0.02
C PHE A 31 2.91 -7.95 0.74
N ASN A 32 3.90 -8.76 0.38
CA ASN A 32 5.25 -8.66 0.92
C ASN A 32 6.22 -9.01 -0.20
N GLN A 33 6.92 -8.01 -0.71
CA GLN A 33 8.02 -8.22 -1.63
C GLN A 33 9.31 -7.67 -1.05
N ARG A 34 10.38 -8.43 -1.26
CA ARG A 34 11.73 -8.11 -0.81
C ARG A 34 12.57 -7.84 -2.04
N VAL A 35 13.25 -6.71 -2.05
CA VAL A 35 14.21 -6.33 -3.08
C VAL A 35 15.56 -6.30 -2.40
N ALA A 36 16.47 -7.20 -2.78
CA ALA A 36 17.84 -7.16 -2.30
C ALA A 36 18.51 -5.88 -2.80
N ALA A 37 19.16 -5.13 -1.90
CA ALA A 37 19.83 -3.88 -2.19
C ALA A 37 21.15 -3.79 -1.40
N SER A 38 22.24 -3.43 -2.05
CA SER A 38 23.56 -3.21 -1.48
C SER A 38 23.53 -2.05 -0.45
N PRO A 39 24.33 -2.11 0.63
CA PRO A 39 24.41 -1.04 1.65
C PRO A 39 24.76 0.33 1.06
N VAL A 40 25.53 0.35 -0.03
CA VAL A 40 25.94 1.57 -0.73
C VAL A 40 24.74 2.18 -1.48
N GLU A 41 23.92 1.34 -2.12
CA GLU A 41 22.66 1.77 -2.76
C GLU A 41 21.65 2.28 -1.73
N LEU A 42 21.51 1.60 -0.59
CA LEU A 42 20.58 1.99 0.47
C LEU A 42 20.90 3.36 1.09
N SER A 43 22.18 3.74 1.11
CA SER A 43 22.64 5.04 1.63
C SER A 43 22.53 6.19 0.61
N GLN A 44 22.42 5.87 -0.69
CA GLN A 44 22.41 6.84 -1.79
C GLN A 44 21.04 6.98 -2.46
N VAL A 45 20.18 5.95 -2.34
CA VAL A 45 18.78 6.02 -2.77
C VAL A 45 18.02 6.93 -1.82
N SER A 46 17.98 8.20 -2.18
CA SER A 46 16.97 9.11 -1.65
C SER A 46 15.61 8.60 -2.11
N LEU A 47 14.82 8.05 -1.18
CA LEU A 47 13.40 7.78 -1.39
C LEU A 47 12.60 9.07 -1.62
N ALA A 48 13.21 10.25 -1.43
CA ALA A 48 12.64 11.52 -1.83
C ALA A 48 12.52 11.59 -3.36
N GLY A 49 11.32 11.88 -3.86
CA GLY A 49 11.06 11.97 -5.29
C GLY A 49 10.79 10.64 -6.00
N LEU A 50 10.52 9.54 -5.27
CA LEU A 50 10.01 8.30 -5.88
C LEU A 50 8.67 8.53 -6.62
N ASP A 51 7.93 9.57 -6.21
CA ASP A 51 6.74 10.09 -6.89
C ASP A 51 6.95 10.47 -8.36
N HIS A 52 8.16 10.92 -8.73
CA HIS A 52 8.45 11.40 -10.09
C HIS A 52 8.84 10.29 -11.08
N ASP A 53 9.32 9.15 -10.58
CA ASP A 53 9.77 8.02 -11.41
C ASP A 53 8.68 6.98 -11.64
N LEU A 54 7.58 7.09 -10.90
CA LEU A 54 6.41 6.27 -11.16
C LEU A 54 5.72 6.80 -12.42
N PRO A 55 5.40 5.93 -13.40
CA PRO A 55 4.64 6.36 -14.56
C PRO A 55 3.36 7.04 -14.05
N ILE A 56 3.09 8.25 -14.56
CA ILE A 56 1.87 9.00 -14.27
C ILE A 56 0.72 8.20 -14.91
N GLU A 57 0.29 7.13 -14.24
CA GLU A 57 -0.86 6.36 -14.67
C GLU A 57 -2.10 7.20 -14.38
N LYS A 58 -2.98 7.28 -15.39
CA LYS A 58 -4.19 8.12 -15.45
C LYS A 58 -5.16 7.99 -14.27
N TRP A 59 -4.94 7.05 -13.35
CA TRP A 59 -5.97 6.59 -12.43
C TRP A 59 -5.85 7.12 -11.00
N LEU A 60 -4.67 7.24 -10.37
CA LEU A 60 -4.50 7.89 -9.04
C LEU A 60 -2.99 7.99 -8.72
N ARG A 61 -2.49 9.16 -8.32
CA ARG A 61 -1.08 9.30 -7.86
C ARG A 61 -0.89 8.54 -6.55
N LEU A 62 0.26 7.89 -6.37
CA LEU A 62 0.67 7.40 -5.05
C LEU A 62 1.20 8.60 -4.25
N ALA A 63 0.91 8.65 -2.96
CA ALA A 63 1.49 9.63 -2.04
C ALA A 63 2.45 8.89 -1.12
N PHE A 64 3.66 9.43 -0.94
CA PHE A 64 4.67 8.89 -0.04
C PHE A 64 4.89 9.84 1.12
N HIS A 65 5.14 9.28 2.30
CA HIS A 65 5.43 10.03 3.51
C HIS A 65 6.53 9.32 4.30
N ALA A 66 7.59 10.05 4.62
CA ALA A 66 8.66 9.55 5.48
C ALA A 66 8.15 9.50 6.93
N LEU A 67 8.29 8.33 7.58
CA LEU A 67 7.98 8.14 8.98
C LEU A 67 9.22 8.47 9.84
N PRO A 68 9.04 8.81 11.12
CA PRO A 68 10.14 9.12 12.05
C PRO A 68 11.15 7.98 12.21
N ASP A 69 10.74 6.73 11.93
CA ASP A 69 11.60 5.54 12.02
C ASP A 69 12.53 5.36 10.80
N GLY A 70 12.49 6.27 9.81
CA GLY A 70 13.22 6.15 8.55
C GLY A 70 12.57 5.24 7.50
N SER A 71 11.43 4.61 7.83
CA SER A 71 10.57 3.92 6.85
C SER A 71 9.74 4.90 6.04
N VAL A 72 9.29 4.52 4.86
CA VAL A 72 8.40 5.34 4.03
C VAL A 72 7.04 4.68 3.93
N ALA A 73 6.00 5.32 4.45
CA ALA A 73 4.63 4.90 4.19
C ALA A 73 4.20 5.44 2.83
N PHE A 74 3.37 4.67 2.16
CA PHE A 74 2.74 5.12 0.93
C PHE A 74 1.29 4.68 0.87
N ARG A 75 0.48 5.49 0.22
CA ARG A 75 -0.93 5.23 -0.01
C ARG A 75 -1.31 5.77 -1.38
N GLU A 76 -2.43 5.33 -1.92
CA GLU A 76 -3.02 6.02 -3.07
C GLU A 76 -3.51 7.40 -2.60
N SER A 77 -3.16 8.45 -3.34
CA SER A 77 -3.46 9.83 -2.99
C SER A 77 -4.97 10.06 -3.03
N PHE A 78 -5.50 10.76 -2.03
CA PHE A 78 -6.91 11.15 -1.98
C PHE A 78 -7.23 12.35 -2.89
N GLU A 79 -6.36 12.66 -3.86
CA GLU A 79 -6.58 13.77 -4.79
C GLU A 79 -7.93 13.60 -5.49
N PRO A 80 -8.74 14.67 -5.57
CA PRO A 80 -10.08 14.61 -6.14
C PRO A 80 -9.98 14.57 -7.66
N SER A 81 -9.46 13.48 -8.23
CA SER A 81 -9.67 13.19 -9.64
C SER A 81 -11.12 12.71 -9.80
N PHE A 82 -11.85 13.35 -10.72
CA PHE A 82 -13.26 13.16 -11.05
C PHE A 82 -13.71 11.71 -11.38
N GLN A 83 -12.83 10.72 -11.30
CA GLN A 83 -13.03 9.32 -11.76
C GLN A 83 -13.21 8.28 -10.64
N GLY A 84 -13.90 8.67 -9.56
CA GLY A 84 -14.38 7.73 -8.56
C GLY A 84 -13.41 7.55 -7.39
N ARG A 85 -13.95 7.78 -6.19
CA ARG A 85 -13.26 7.53 -4.92
C ARG A 85 -13.21 6.03 -4.68
N TYR A 86 -12.13 5.36 -5.06
CA TYR A 86 -11.86 4.02 -4.55
C TYR A 86 -11.23 4.13 -3.16
N PHE A 87 -11.85 3.50 -2.16
CA PHE A 87 -11.32 3.50 -0.81
C PHE A 87 -10.10 2.57 -0.76
N GLY A 88 -8.92 3.12 -0.44
CA GLY A 88 -7.68 2.37 -0.46
C GLY A 88 -7.72 1.18 0.52
N LEU A 89 -7.83 -0.05 0.01
CA LEU A 89 -7.89 -1.26 0.84
C LEU A 89 -6.53 -1.64 1.43
N MET A 90 -5.46 -1.29 0.71
CA MET A 90 -4.10 -1.61 1.08
C MET A 90 -3.35 -0.36 1.48
N ARG A 91 -2.56 -0.54 2.53
CA ARG A 91 -1.71 0.47 3.13
C ARG A 91 -0.27 0.06 2.88
N GLY A 92 0.47 0.91 2.19
CA GLY A 92 1.82 0.64 1.75
C GLY A 92 2.85 1.05 2.80
N LEU A 93 3.82 0.19 3.06
CA LEU A 93 4.96 0.49 3.90
C LEU A 93 6.23 -0.04 3.25
N ILE A 94 7.18 0.86 3.00
CA ILE A 94 8.53 0.56 2.54
C ILE A 94 9.45 0.64 3.77
N VAL A 95 10.06 -0.48 4.10
CA VAL A 95 11.04 -0.57 5.18
C VAL A 95 12.39 -0.93 4.57
N VAL A 96 13.38 -0.07 4.82
CA VAL A 96 14.77 -0.34 4.46
C VAL A 96 15.41 -1.10 5.63
N ASP A 97 15.74 -2.38 5.41
CA ASP A 97 16.47 -3.18 6.38
C ASP A 97 17.96 -3.17 6.01
N THR A 98 18.71 -2.26 6.64
CA THR A 98 20.16 -2.13 6.43
C THR A 98 20.95 -3.33 6.97
N ARG A 99 20.40 -4.07 7.96
CA ARG A 99 21.05 -5.27 8.51
C ARG A 99 20.93 -6.45 7.55
N ARG A 100 19.77 -6.60 6.91
CA ARG A 100 19.50 -7.69 5.96
C ARG A 100 19.80 -7.32 4.51
N ARG A 101 20.16 -6.06 4.21
CA ARG A 101 20.45 -5.56 2.86
C ARG A 101 19.25 -5.74 1.92
N GLU A 102 18.06 -5.42 2.44
CA GLU A 102 16.79 -5.62 1.72
C GLU A 102 15.88 -4.39 1.87
N VAL A 103 15.26 -3.96 0.78
CA VAL A 103 14.11 -3.07 0.78
C VAL A 103 12.85 -3.92 0.78
N ARG A 104 12.04 -3.82 1.83
CA ARG A 104 10.78 -4.55 1.95
C ARG A 104 9.61 -3.64 1.63
N VAL A 105 8.88 -3.99 0.57
CA VAL A 105 7.61 -3.34 0.22
C VAL A 105 6.48 -4.20 0.75
N THR A 106 5.76 -3.66 1.73
CA THR A 106 4.67 -4.36 2.43
C THR A 106 3.35 -3.65 2.13
N GLY A 107 2.32 -4.42 1.73
CA GLY A 107 0.94 -3.95 1.65
C GLY A 107 0.09 -4.61 2.74
N ARG A 108 -0.46 -3.81 3.65
CA ARG A 108 -1.33 -4.29 4.74
C ARG A 108 -2.80 -4.01 4.46
N CYS A 109 -3.66 -4.97 4.79
CA CYS A 109 -5.11 -4.84 4.62
C CYS A 109 -5.69 -3.80 5.58
N SER A 110 -6.66 -3.04 5.12
CA SER A 110 -7.58 -2.24 5.92
C SER A 110 -8.31 -3.09 6.95
N TRP A 111 -8.42 -2.59 8.19
CA TRP A 111 -9.13 -3.29 9.27
C TRP A 111 -10.64 -3.29 9.01
N PHE A 112 -11.17 -2.20 8.45
CA PHE A 112 -12.55 -2.10 8.01
C PHE A 112 -12.90 -3.15 6.96
N ALA A 113 -12.07 -3.30 5.92
CA ALA A 113 -12.32 -4.27 4.85
C ALA A 113 -12.34 -5.71 5.37
N LEU A 114 -11.41 -6.01 6.30
CA LEU A 114 -11.34 -7.30 6.96
C LEU A 114 -12.59 -7.56 7.82
N LEU A 115 -12.93 -6.63 8.71
CA LEU A 115 -14.08 -6.80 9.60
C LEU A 115 -15.39 -6.93 8.83
N LEU A 116 -15.57 -6.12 7.78
CA LEU A 116 -16.75 -6.20 6.93
C LEU A 116 -16.84 -7.57 6.24
N THR A 117 -15.72 -8.08 5.70
CA THR A 117 -15.70 -9.41 5.05
C THR A 117 -16.03 -10.52 6.05
N VAL A 118 -15.40 -10.50 7.24
CA VAL A 118 -15.65 -11.46 8.32
C VAL A 118 -17.09 -11.41 8.81
N LEU A 119 -17.76 -10.27 8.71
CA LEU A 119 -19.15 -10.11 9.13
C LEU A 119 -20.15 -10.53 8.03
N VAL A 120 -19.86 -10.21 6.77
CA VAL A 120 -20.75 -10.52 5.63
C VAL A 120 -20.82 -12.03 5.34
N VAL A 121 -19.68 -12.74 5.40
CA VAL A 121 -19.62 -14.18 5.10
C VAL A 121 -20.55 -15.03 6.00
N PRO A 122 -20.50 -14.95 7.34
CA PRO A 122 -21.38 -15.74 8.20
C PRO A 122 -22.84 -15.32 8.11
N ILE A 123 -23.13 -14.03 7.88
CA ILE A 123 -24.50 -13.55 7.66
C ILE A 123 -25.08 -14.20 6.40
N MET A 124 -24.29 -14.30 5.33
CA MET A 124 -24.71 -14.95 4.09
C MET A 124 -24.94 -16.45 4.27
N LEU A 125 -24.06 -17.14 5.01
CA LEU A 125 -24.24 -18.56 5.35
C LEU A 125 -25.52 -18.81 6.17
N ALA A 126 -25.87 -17.89 7.07
CA ALA A 126 -27.08 -17.99 7.89
C ALA A 126 -28.36 -17.52 7.17
N ARG A 127 -28.23 -16.63 6.17
CA ARG A 127 -29.35 -15.99 5.47
C ARG A 127 -29.10 -15.98 3.95
N PRO A 128 -29.58 -16.99 3.21
CA PRO A 128 -29.34 -17.09 1.77
C PRO A 128 -29.95 -15.93 0.95
N MET A 129 -30.96 -15.22 1.48
CA MET A 129 -31.50 -14.00 0.87
C MET A 129 -30.56 -12.79 0.95
N ALA A 130 -29.50 -12.86 1.76
CA ALA A 130 -28.47 -11.82 1.86
C ALA A 130 -27.37 -11.94 0.79
N TRP A 131 -27.55 -12.81 -0.22
CA TRP A 131 -26.60 -12.98 -1.32
C TRP A 131 -26.17 -11.67 -2.03
N PRO A 132 -26.98 -10.60 -2.15
CA PRO A 132 -26.52 -9.35 -2.75
C PRO A 132 -25.36 -8.69 -1.96
N MET A 133 -25.20 -9.00 -0.67
CA MET A 133 -24.10 -8.49 0.14
C MET A 133 -22.73 -9.04 -0.28
N LEU A 134 -22.68 -10.14 -1.05
CA LEU A 134 -21.42 -10.67 -1.63
C LEU A 134 -20.78 -9.72 -2.64
N VAL A 135 -21.52 -8.73 -3.14
CA VAL A 135 -20.96 -7.67 -3.98
C VAL A 135 -19.88 -6.89 -3.22
N CYS A 136 -20.02 -6.68 -1.91
CA CYS A 136 -19.02 -5.96 -1.12
C CYS A 136 -17.63 -6.64 -1.08
N PRO A 137 -17.49 -7.91 -0.66
CA PRO A 137 -16.20 -8.60 -0.71
C PRO A 137 -15.69 -8.80 -2.15
N LEU A 138 -16.57 -8.91 -3.15
CA LEU A 138 -16.17 -8.98 -4.55
C LEU A 138 -15.52 -7.66 -5.02
N ILE A 139 -16.12 -6.51 -4.71
CA ILE A 139 -15.53 -5.19 -4.98
C ILE A 139 -14.18 -5.09 -4.27
N PHE A 140 -14.10 -5.56 -3.02
CA PHE A 140 -12.83 -5.52 -2.29
C PHE A 140 -11.76 -6.40 -2.93
N TYR A 141 -12.13 -7.61 -3.36
CA TYR A 141 -11.23 -8.49 -4.06
C TYR A 141 -10.71 -7.87 -5.37
N MET A 142 -11.59 -7.24 -6.15
CA MET A 142 -11.22 -6.57 -7.39
C MET A 142 -10.25 -5.41 -7.14
N GLY A 143 -10.54 -4.54 -6.17
CA GLY A 143 -9.63 -3.45 -5.86
C GLY A 143 -8.31 -3.93 -5.23
N TYR A 144 -8.32 -5.01 -4.45
CA TYR A 144 -7.08 -5.67 -4.00
C TYR A 144 -6.22 -6.09 -5.19
N ARG A 145 -6.80 -6.67 -6.24
CA ARG A 145 -6.04 -7.07 -7.43
C ARG A 145 -5.43 -5.88 -8.15
N ILE A 146 -6.17 -4.78 -8.28
CA ILE A 146 -5.69 -3.53 -8.88
C ILE A 146 -4.52 -2.97 -8.05
N GLN A 147 -4.71 -2.84 -6.74
CA GLN A 147 -3.69 -2.32 -5.83
C GLN A 147 -2.45 -3.21 -5.78
N ARG A 148 -2.62 -4.54 -5.79
CA ARG A 148 -1.49 -5.48 -5.85
C ARG A 148 -0.65 -5.30 -7.11
N ARG A 149 -1.27 -5.08 -8.27
CA ARG A 149 -0.54 -4.79 -9.52
C ARG A 149 0.23 -3.49 -9.41
N ARG A 150 -0.38 -2.44 -8.86
CA ARG A 150 0.29 -1.14 -8.64
C ARG A 150 1.48 -1.25 -7.69
N TYR A 151 1.34 -2.00 -6.60
CA TYR A 151 2.43 -2.23 -5.66
C TYR A 151 3.57 -3.03 -6.31
N ALA A 152 3.27 -3.92 -7.25
CA ALA A 152 4.29 -4.58 -8.06
C ALA A 152 5.02 -3.58 -8.99
N ASN A 153 4.31 -2.64 -9.62
CA ASN A 153 4.94 -1.57 -10.40
C ASN A 153 5.87 -0.70 -9.53
N VAL A 154 5.49 -0.42 -8.28
CA VAL A 154 6.38 0.29 -7.31
C VAL A 154 7.64 -0.52 -7.03
N VAL A 155 7.51 -1.83 -6.83
CA VAL A 155 8.66 -2.73 -6.63
C VAL A 155 9.58 -2.74 -7.86
N GLU A 156 9.00 -2.75 -9.06
CA GLU A 156 9.77 -2.69 -10.30
C GLU A 156 10.46 -1.34 -10.49
N ALA A 157 9.81 -0.22 -10.16
CA ALA A 157 10.41 1.11 -10.20
C ALA A 157 11.58 1.22 -9.21
N ILE A 158 11.43 0.70 -7.99
CA ILE A 158 12.52 0.63 -7.01
C ILE A 158 13.67 -0.23 -7.54
N ARG A 159 13.37 -1.40 -8.12
CA ARG A 159 14.37 -2.27 -8.73
C ARG A 159 15.08 -1.61 -9.91
N ALA A 160 14.35 -0.84 -10.72
CA ALA A 160 14.90 -0.10 -11.85
C ALA A 160 15.82 1.03 -11.37
N ARG A 161 15.43 1.81 -10.36
CA ARG A 161 16.29 2.83 -9.74
C ARG A 161 17.59 2.23 -9.22
N LEU A 162 17.50 1.15 -8.42
CA LEU A 162 18.67 0.41 -7.93
C LEU A 162 19.58 -0.05 -9.08
N ARG A 163 19.01 -0.65 -10.13
CA ARG A 163 19.77 -1.08 -11.32
C ARG A 163 20.35 0.07 -12.14
N SER A 164 19.71 1.24 -12.16
CA SER A 164 20.11 2.41 -12.98
C SER A 164 21.16 3.30 -12.32
N GLU A 165 21.32 3.22 -11.01
CA GLU A 165 22.48 3.79 -10.30
C GLU A 165 23.73 2.88 -10.46
N PHE A 166 23.54 1.61 -10.80
CA PHE A 166 24.60 0.62 -11.04
C PHE A 166 25.44 0.76 -12.35
N PRO A 167 24.96 1.26 -13.51
CA PRO A 167 25.78 1.30 -14.72
C PRO A 167 26.74 2.50 -14.74
N ARG A 168 26.51 3.53 -13.92
CA ARG A 168 27.33 4.76 -13.95
C ARG A 168 28.67 4.65 -13.22
N ARG A 169 28.98 3.52 -12.56
CA ARG A 169 30.28 3.32 -11.88
C ARG A 169 31.28 2.42 -12.61
N PHE A 170 30.91 1.84 -13.75
CA PHE A 170 31.82 1.00 -14.55
C PHE A 170 32.14 1.55 -15.94
N VAL A 171 31.73 2.79 -16.24
CA VAL A 171 32.13 3.51 -17.45
C VAL A 171 32.64 4.89 -17.02
N GLY A 172 33.88 4.96 -16.57
CA GLY A 172 34.47 6.23 -16.12
C GLY A 172 35.63 6.09 -15.15
N GLN A 173 36.58 5.20 -15.44
CA GLN A 173 37.99 5.40 -15.11
C GLN A 173 38.82 4.98 -16.32
#